data_AF-A0A972W156-F1
#
_entry.id   AF-A0A972W156-F1
#
_cell.length_a   1.000
_cell.length_b   1.000
_cell.length_c   1.000
_cell.angle_alpha   90.00
_cell.angle_beta   90.00
_cell.angle_gamma   90.00
#
_symmetry.space_group_name_H-M   'P 1'
#
loop_
_entity.id
_entity.type
_entity.pdbx_description
1 polymer ?
#
loop_
_entity_poly.entity_id
_entity_poly.type
_entity_poly.pdbx_seq_one_letter_code
_entity_poly.pdbx_strand_id
1 'polypeptide(L)'
;MLKKLLKNIFLAATFFLYVTTISCQNFNKDKTTSFNENKDIVVGANQINLYLPLLQGINVAIVANNTSVIFKDNNNQSYQHIIDSLLSLNIKINKIFTPEHGLRGNIDAGEEINNGIDEKTGIPVVSLYGDNNNHGNNNKPSNEQLENIDVVLFDIQDVGVRFYTYLSTLHYVMEACAENRIPIIVLDRPNPNGHYIDGPVLEEQSK
;
A
#
# COMPACT_ATOMS: atom_id res chain seq x y z
N MET A 1 77.76 22.75 2.02
CA MET A 1 76.86 21.90 2.82
C MET A 1 75.40 22.38 2.77
N LEU A 2 75.13 23.66 3.05
CA LEU A 2 73.77 24.25 3.10
C LEU A 2 72.95 24.13 1.80
N LYS A 3 73.56 24.37 0.63
CA LYS A 3 72.86 24.24 -0.68
C LYS A 3 72.38 22.82 -0.99
N LYS A 4 73.07 21.80 -0.48
CA LYS A 4 72.71 20.39 -0.68
C LYS A 4 71.54 19.98 0.22
N LEU A 5 71.52 20.53 1.45
CA LEU A 5 70.42 20.37 2.40
C LEU A 5 69.12 21.03 1.89
N LEU A 6 69.21 22.27 1.39
CA LEU A 6 68.07 22.98 0.79
C LEU A 6 67.51 22.26 -0.44
N LYS A 7 68.37 21.69 -1.29
CA LYS A 7 67.93 20.92 -2.47
C LYS A 7 67.20 19.63 -2.08
N ASN A 8 67.65 18.94 -1.03
CA ASN A 8 66.99 17.73 -0.52
C ASN A 8 65.64 18.03 0.15
N ILE A 9 65.54 19.14 0.89
CA ILE A 9 64.28 19.59 1.48
C ILE A 9 63.28 19.97 0.39
N PHE A 10 63.73 20.67 -0.65
CA PHE A 10 62.87 21.03 -1.79
C PHE A 10 62.41 19.78 -2.55
N LEU A 11 63.29 18.80 -2.79
CA LEU A 11 62.94 17.54 -3.44
C LEU A 11 61.92 16.74 -2.61
N ALA A 12 62.11 16.66 -1.30
CA ALA A 12 61.21 15.96 -0.39
C ALA A 12 59.83 16.63 -0.32
N ALA A 13 59.79 17.97 -0.30
CA ALA A 13 58.54 18.73 -0.32
C ALA A 13 57.78 18.54 -1.65
N THR A 14 58.49 18.54 -2.79
CA THR A 14 57.86 18.27 -4.10
C THR A 14 57.35 16.84 -4.23
N PHE A 15 58.06 15.86 -3.65
CA PHE A 15 57.63 14.46 -3.63
C PHE A 15 56.39 14.27 -2.74
N PHE A 16 56.35 14.89 -1.57
CA PHE A 16 55.21 14.82 -0.67
C PHE A 16 53.95 15.48 -1.27
N LEU A 17 54.10 16.60 -1.99
CA LEU A 17 53.00 17.22 -2.73
C LEU A 17 52.49 16.36 -3.89
N TYR A 18 53.38 15.61 -4.55
CA TYR A 18 53.00 14.73 -5.66
C TYR A 18 52.21 13.51 -5.16
N VAL A 19 52.61 12.92 -4.03
CA VAL A 19 51.94 11.76 -3.42
C VAL A 19 50.52 12.10 -2.94
N THR A 20 50.26 13.31 -2.44
CA THR A 20 48.91 13.72 -2.02
C THR A 20 47.97 13.97 -3.20
N THR A 21 48.47 14.34 -4.38
CA THR A 21 47.64 14.52 -5.58
C THR A 21 47.19 13.20 -6.22
N ILE A 22 47.95 12.11 -6.05
CA ILE A 22 47.59 10.79 -6.59
C ILE A 22 46.50 10.11 -5.74
N SER A 23 46.41 10.44 -4.45
CA SER A 23 45.41 9.85 -3.54
C SER A 23 43.98 10.39 -3.73
N CYS A 24 43.76 11.37 -4.60
CA CYS A 24 42.43 11.93 -4.89
C CYS A 24 41.84 11.52 -6.24
N GLN A 25 42.51 10.68 -7.03
CA GLN A 25 42.06 10.36 -8.40
C GLN A 25 41.52 8.94 -8.63
N ASN A 26 41.32 8.13 -7.60
CA ASN A 26 40.70 6.80 -7.74
C ASN A 26 39.51 6.58 -6.80
N PHE A 27 38.50 7.45 -6.89
CA PHE A 27 37.12 6.98 -6.76
C PHE A 27 36.60 6.77 -8.18
N ASN A 28 36.68 5.51 -8.62
CA ASN A 28 35.89 5.03 -9.75
C ASN A 28 34.43 5.33 -9.40
N LYS A 29 33.92 6.39 -10.03
CA LYS A 29 32.50 6.64 -10.16
C LYS A 29 32.01 5.54 -11.09
N ASP A 30 31.67 4.39 -10.52
CA ASP A 30 30.74 3.49 -11.17
C ASP A 30 29.61 4.40 -11.66
N LYS A 31 29.43 4.44 -12.97
CA LYS A 31 28.22 4.98 -13.57
C LYS A 31 27.09 4.06 -13.13
N THR A 32 26.66 4.19 -11.87
CA THR A 32 25.25 4.10 -11.56
C THR A 32 24.61 5.12 -12.47
N THR A 33 24.00 4.62 -13.54
CA THR A 33 22.90 5.30 -14.21
C THR A 33 21.98 5.79 -13.10
N SER A 34 22.13 7.07 -12.74
CA SER A 34 21.17 7.74 -11.89
C SER A 34 19.87 7.69 -12.67
N PHE A 35 19.01 6.74 -12.32
CA PHE A 35 17.60 6.77 -12.71
C PHE A 35 17.02 8.01 -12.02
N ASN A 36 17.23 9.15 -12.66
CA ASN A 36 16.56 10.39 -12.33
C ASN A 36 15.19 10.35 -13.00
N GLU A 37 14.37 9.38 -12.59
CA GLU A 37 12.93 9.44 -12.74
C GLU A 37 12.35 9.45 -11.32
N ASN A 38 12.47 10.58 -10.62
CA ASN A 38 11.50 10.94 -9.59
C ASN A 38 10.16 11.19 -10.30
N LYS A 39 9.54 10.12 -10.81
CA LYS A 39 8.11 10.12 -11.05
C LYS A 39 7.48 9.86 -9.69
N ASP A 40 6.73 10.84 -9.22
CA ASP A 40 5.88 10.67 -8.06
C ASP A 40 5.02 9.42 -8.26
N ILE A 41 4.93 8.58 -7.23
CA ILE A 41 4.16 7.33 -7.29
C ILE A 41 2.68 7.69 -7.37
N VAL A 42 2.00 7.20 -8.42
CA VAL A 42 0.55 7.31 -8.55
C VAL A 42 -0.09 6.00 -8.09
N VAL A 43 -0.74 6.02 -6.93
CA VAL A 43 -1.41 4.84 -6.36
C VAL A 43 -2.59 4.38 -7.22
N GLY A 44 -2.99 3.13 -7.10
CA GLY A 44 -4.09 2.55 -7.88
C GLY A 44 -5.39 3.35 -7.80
N ALA A 45 -5.75 3.84 -6.60
CA ALA A 45 -6.94 4.65 -6.38
C ALA A 45 -6.94 6.00 -7.13
N ASN A 46 -5.76 6.55 -7.45
CA ASN A 46 -5.64 7.79 -8.22
C ASN A 46 -5.74 7.55 -9.74
N GLN A 47 -5.69 6.30 -10.20
CA GLN A 47 -5.75 5.94 -11.63
C GLN A 47 -7.18 5.70 -12.12
N ILE A 48 -8.11 6.61 -11.78
CA ILE A 48 -9.56 6.49 -12.02
C ILE A 48 -9.90 6.06 -13.45
N ASN A 49 -9.22 6.64 -14.45
CA ASN A 49 -9.49 6.35 -15.86
C ASN A 49 -9.28 4.88 -16.26
N LEU A 50 -8.48 4.12 -15.50
CA LEU A 50 -8.19 2.72 -15.80
C LEU A 50 -9.30 1.79 -15.33
N TYR A 51 -9.92 2.09 -14.18
CA TYR A 51 -10.87 1.18 -13.56
C TYR A 51 -12.32 1.69 -13.57
N LEU A 52 -12.56 2.99 -13.67
CA LEU A 52 -13.91 3.56 -13.71
C LEU A 52 -14.80 2.95 -14.80
N PRO A 53 -14.33 2.72 -16.05
CA PRO A 53 -15.14 2.07 -17.08
C PRO A 53 -15.58 0.65 -16.71
N LEU A 54 -14.81 -0.04 -15.87
CA LEU A 54 -15.10 -1.40 -15.41
C LEU A 54 -16.19 -1.43 -14.33
N LEU A 55 -16.50 -0.30 -13.69
CA LEU A 55 -17.45 -0.20 -12.57
C LEU A 55 -18.83 0.34 -12.98
N GLN A 56 -18.97 0.79 -14.23
CA GLN A 56 -20.12 1.59 -14.63
C GLN A 56 -21.34 0.71 -14.93
N GLY A 57 -22.47 1.02 -14.27
CA GLY A 57 -23.73 0.30 -14.47
C GLY A 57 -23.81 -1.09 -13.82
N ILE A 58 -22.81 -1.49 -13.04
CA ILE A 58 -22.77 -2.77 -12.33
C ILE A 58 -22.79 -2.57 -10.80
N ASN A 59 -23.09 -3.63 -10.05
CA ASN A 59 -23.15 -3.63 -8.60
C ASN A 59 -21.76 -3.82 -8.01
N VAL A 60 -21.22 -2.78 -7.38
CA VAL A 60 -19.87 -2.78 -6.80
C VAL A 60 -19.96 -3.02 -5.30
N ALA A 61 -19.15 -3.94 -4.79
CA ALA A 61 -18.76 -3.96 -3.39
C ALA A 61 -17.34 -3.42 -3.21
N ILE A 62 -17.06 -2.77 -2.09
CA ILE A 62 -15.73 -2.22 -1.80
C ILE A 62 -15.22 -2.72 -0.46
N VAL A 63 -14.01 -3.26 -0.44
CA VAL A 63 -13.25 -3.53 0.77
C VAL A 63 -12.35 -2.32 1.04
N ALA A 64 -12.65 -1.58 2.11
CA ALA A 64 -12.01 -0.31 2.42
C ALA A 64 -11.92 -0.06 3.94
N ASN A 65 -11.00 0.81 4.32
CA ASN A 65 -10.90 1.39 5.66
C ASN A 65 -10.56 2.89 5.54
N ASN A 66 -10.19 3.53 6.65
CA ASN A 66 -9.81 4.94 6.67
C ASN A 66 -8.64 5.34 5.73
N THR A 67 -7.82 4.38 5.28
CA THR A 67 -6.69 4.63 4.35
C THR A 67 -7.11 4.66 2.88
N SER A 68 -8.34 4.25 2.57
CA SER A 68 -8.89 4.11 1.22
C SER A 68 -9.26 5.46 0.60
N VAL A 69 -8.23 6.25 0.27
CA VAL A 69 -8.39 7.63 -0.19
C VAL A 69 -7.80 7.85 -1.58
N ILE A 70 -8.40 8.78 -2.31
CA ILE A 70 -7.88 9.37 -3.55
C ILE A 70 -7.27 10.72 -3.21
N PHE A 71 -5.98 10.89 -3.50
CA PHE A 71 -5.27 12.15 -3.28
C PHE A 71 -5.64 13.19 -4.33
N LYS A 72 -5.81 14.45 -3.92
CA LYS A 72 -6.20 15.58 -4.79
C LYS A 72 -5.04 16.51 -5.14
N ASP A 73 -3.93 16.38 -4.42
CA ASP A 73 -2.71 17.13 -4.66
C ASP A 73 -1.49 16.19 -4.60
N ASN A 74 -0.38 16.65 -5.16
CA ASN A 74 0.86 15.87 -5.25
C ASN A 74 1.58 15.72 -3.90
N ASN A 75 1.20 16.50 -2.88
CA ASN A 75 1.80 16.45 -1.54
C ASN A 75 1.02 15.54 -0.59
N ASN A 76 -0.03 14.86 -1.08
CA ASN A 76 -0.94 14.00 -0.32
C ASN A 76 -1.58 14.70 0.89
N GLN A 77 -1.76 16.02 0.85
CA GLN A 77 -2.33 16.79 1.97
C GLN A 77 -3.86 16.90 1.91
N SER A 78 -4.41 16.87 0.70
CA SER A 78 -5.85 16.86 0.43
C SER A 78 -6.24 15.53 -0.20
N TYR A 79 -7.29 14.93 0.34
CA TYR A 79 -7.79 13.65 -0.13
C TYR A 79 -9.30 13.54 0.05
N GLN A 80 -9.89 12.56 -0.61
CA GLN A 80 -11.27 12.16 -0.41
C GLN A 80 -11.35 10.64 -0.38
N HIS A 81 -12.19 10.12 0.50
CA HIS A 81 -12.41 8.68 0.58
C HIS A 81 -12.91 8.13 -0.76
N ILE A 82 -12.46 6.94 -1.14
CA ILE A 82 -12.76 6.34 -2.45
C ILE A 82 -14.27 6.16 -2.66
N ILE A 83 -14.98 5.72 -1.63
CA ILE A 83 -16.45 5.58 -1.63
C ILE A 83 -17.13 6.90 -2.03
N ASP A 84 -16.77 8.01 -1.37
CA ASP A 84 -17.38 9.30 -1.64
C ASP A 84 -17.06 9.79 -3.06
N SER A 85 -15.86 9.48 -3.54
CA SER A 85 -15.42 9.84 -4.89
C SER A 85 -16.21 9.06 -5.95
N LEU A 86 -16.35 7.74 -5.78
CA LEU A 86 -17.08 6.87 -6.71
C LEU A 86 -18.58 7.16 -6.72
N LEU A 87 -19.19 7.47 -5.57
CA LEU A 87 -20.58 7.92 -5.52
C LEU A 87 -20.80 9.23 -6.28
N SER A 88 -19.87 10.18 -6.17
CA SER A 88 -19.98 11.44 -6.94
C SER A 88 -19.82 11.23 -8.45
N LEU A 89 -19.26 10.10 -8.87
CA LEU A 89 -19.17 9.64 -10.27
C LEU A 89 -20.33 8.70 -10.67
N ASN A 90 -21.40 8.61 -9.87
CA ASN A 90 -22.58 7.78 -10.08
C ASN A 90 -22.29 6.26 -10.18
N ILE A 91 -21.24 5.79 -9.50
CA ILE A 91 -20.99 4.35 -9.36
C ILE A 91 -21.93 3.77 -8.29
N LYS A 92 -22.54 2.63 -8.63
CA LYS A 92 -23.48 1.94 -7.75
C LYS A 92 -22.71 1.06 -6.76
N ILE A 93 -22.52 1.59 -5.55
CA ILE A 93 -21.91 0.85 -4.45
C ILE A 93 -23.02 0.25 -3.60
N ASN A 94 -23.10 -1.08 -3.57
CA ASN A 94 -24.16 -1.81 -2.87
C ASN A 94 -23.77 -2.22 -1.45
N LYS A 95 -22.47 -2.44 -1.22
CA LYS A 95 -21.97 -2.98 0.04
C LYS A 95 -20.54 -2.53 0.30
N ILE A 96 -20.25 -2.27 1.57
CA ILE A 96 -18.91 -1.95 2.04
C ILE A 96 -18.47 -3.04 3.00
N PHE A 97 -17.26 -3.55 2.82
CA PHE A 97 -16.60 -4.44 3.75
C PHE A 97 -15.46 -3.69 4.42
N THR A 98 -15.36 -3.76 5.74
CA THR A 98 -14.28 -3.10 6.51
C THR A 98 -13.60 -4.10 7.45
N PRO A 99 -12.26 -4.07 7.59
CA PRO A 99 -11.55 -4.79 8.63
C PRO A 99 -11.57 -4.01 9.98
N GLU A 100 -10.68 -4.41 10.90
CA GLU A 100 -10.46 -4.05 12.32
C GLU A 100 -10.56 -2.59 12.78
N HIS A 101 -10.31 -1.60 11.92
CA HIS A 101 -10.15 -0.19 12.33
C HIS A 101 -11.23 0.75 11.77
N GLY A 102 -12.28 0.17 11.20
CA GLY A 102 -13.46 0.89 10.74
C GLY A 102 -13.24 1.67 9.46
N LEU A 103 -14.35 2.11 8.88
CA LEU A 103 -14.35 2.71 7.55
C LEU A 103 -13.83 4.15 7.54
N ARG A 104 -14.17 4.94 8.57
CA ARG A 104 -13.96 6.40 8.57
C ARG A 104 -12.93 6.87 9.61
N GLY A 105 -12.30 5.96 10.35
CA GLY A 105 -11.28 6.28 11.35
C GLY A 105 -11.81 6.89 12.64
N ASN A 106 -13.11 6.70 12.91
CA ASN A 106 -13.78 7.19 14.12
C ASN A 106 -13.85 6.13 15.24
N ILE A 107 -13.22 4.96 15.05
CA ILE A 107 -13.31 3.79 15.94
C ILE A 107 -11.88 3.39 16.31
N ASP A 108 -11.63 3.19 17.61
CA ASP A 108 -10.31 2.83 18.14
C ASP A 108 -9.96 1.35 17.88
N ALA A 109 -8.67 1.03 17.98
CA ALA A 109 -8.18 -0.34 17.81
C ALA A 109 -8.77 -1.29 18.87
N GLY A 110 -9.41 -2.38 18.42
CA GLY A 110 -9.95 -3.42 19.30
C GLY A 110 -11.40 -3.21 19.75
N GLU A 111 -12.07 -2.15 19.30
CA GLU A 111 -13.53 -2.03 19.46
C GLU A 111 -14.25 -2.89 18.42
N GLU A 112 -15.34 -3.57 18.83
CA GLU A 112 -16.16 -4.35 17.91
C GLU A 112 -16.79 -3.44 16.85
N ILE A 113 -16.33 -3.58 15.61
CA ILE A 113 -17.02 -3.01 14.45
C ILE A 113 -18.20 -3.92 14.18
N ASN A 114 -19.35 -3.53 14.69
CA ASN A 114 -20.59 -4.19 14.34
C ASN A 114 -20.97 -3.87 12.89
N ASN A 115 -21.67 -4.81 12.25
CA ASN A 115 -22.37 -4.52 11.01
C ASN A 115 -23.25 -3.27 11.20
N GLY A 116 -23.23 -2.38 10.22
CA GLY A 116 -23.85 -1.08 10.37
C GLY A 116 -24.17 -0.42 9.04
N ILE A 117 -24.34 0.89 9.09
CA ILE A 117 -24.61 1.74 7.94
C ILE A 117 -23.60 2.89 7.99
N ASP A 118 -22.95 3.19 6.87
CA ASP A 118 -22.13 4.39 6.76
C ASP A 118 -23.07 5.61 6.75
N GLU A 119 -23.17 6.32 7.88
CA GLU A 119 -24.15 7.41 8.08
C GLU A 119 -24.13 8.46 6.98
N LYS A 120 -22.97 8.70 6.37
CA LYS A 120 -22.79 9.67 5.30
C LYS A 120 -23.44 9.23 3.99
N THR A 121 -23.42 7.94 3.68
CA THR A 121 -23.82 7.41 2.35
C THR A 121 -25.08 6.54 2.41
N GLY A 122 -25.46 6.06 3.60
CA GLY A 122 -26.57 5.12 3.79
C GLY A 122 -26.26 3.69 3.33
N ILE A 123 -25.02 3.39 2.97
CA ILE A 123 -24.64 2.07 2.44
C ILE A 123 -24.37 1.10 3.60
N PRO A 124 -24.86 -0.16 3.51
CA PRO A 124 -24.53 -1.19 4.49
C PRO A 124 -23.03 -1.45 4.59
N VAL A 125 -22.53 -1.46 5.83
CA VAL A 125 -21.15 -1.77 6.19
C VAL A 125 -21.14 -3.12 6.90
N VAL A 126 -20.34 -4.04 6.39
CA VAL A 126 -20.11 -5.37 6.96
C VAL A 126 -18.70 -5.40 7.53
N SER A 127 -18.57 -5.78 8.80
CA SER A 127 -17.27 -6.04 9.39
C SER A 127 -16.76 -7.40 8.93
N LEU A 128 -15.53 -7.42 8.42
CA LEU A 128 -14.74 -8.63 8.19
C LEU A 128 -13.81 -8.91 9.36
N TYR A 129 -14.13 -8.39 10.55
CA TYR A 129 -13.39 -8.65 11.78
C TYR A 129 -14.37 -8.98 12.90
N GLY A 130 -14.06 -10.02 13.68
CA GLY A 130 -14.85 -10.41 14.84
C GLY A 130 -15.04 -11.92 15.00
N ASP A 131 -15.72 -12.29 16.08
CA ASP A 131 -15.67 -13.62 16.68
C ASP A 131 -16.43 -14.71 15.90
N ASN A 132 -15.83 -15.90 15.77
CA ASN A 132 -16.24 -17.02 14.90
C ASN A 132 -17.51 -17.78 15.38
N ASN A 133 -18.40 -17.09 16.10
CA ASN A 133 -19.44 -17.70 16.91
C ASN A 133 -20.57 -18.36 16.10
N ASN A 134 -20.55 -18.26 14.77
CA ASN A 134 -21.45 -18.98 13.87
C ASN A 134 -20.68 -19.62 12.70
N HIS A 135 -19.95 -20.71 12.95
CA HIS A 135 -19.55 -21.70 11.94
C HIS A 135 -18.84 -21.11 10.69
N GLY A 136 -17.92 -20.16 10.88
CA GLY A 136 -17.18 -19.58 9.77
C GLY A 136 -16.09 -18.61 10.22
N ASN A 137 -15.11 -18.41 9.34
CA ASN A 137 -14.10 -17.38 9.45
C ASN A 137 -14.72 -16.04 9.05
N ASN A 138 -15.06 -15.17 10.01
CA ASN A 138 -15.68 -13.87 9.75
C ASN A 138 -14.80 -12.92 8.91
N ASN A 139 -13.53 -13.26 8.69
CA ASN A 139 -12.67 -12.51 7.76
C ASN A 139 -13.03 -12.77 6.28
N LYS A 140 -13.91 -13.73 6.00
CA LYS A 140 -14.38 -14.10 4.66
C LYS A 140 -15.83 -13.63 4.45
N PRO A 141 -16.13 -12.83 3.42
CA PRO A 141 -17.50 -12.52 3.05
C PRO A 141 -18.32 -13.79 2.78
N SER A 142 -19.54 -13.86 3.33
CA SER A 142 -20.46 -14.97 3.04
C SER A 142 -21.06 -14.87 1.63
N ASN A 143 -21.59 -15.98 1.11
CA ASN A 143 -22.28 -15.98 -0.20
C ASN A 143 -23.49 -15.02 -0.22
N GLU A 144 -24.23 -14.93 0.89
CA GLU A 144 -25.33 -13.97 1.05
C GLU A 144 -24.82 -12.52 1.05
N GLN A 145 -23.65 -12.28 1.67
CA GLN A 145 -23.02 -10.97 1.63
C GLN A 145 -22.55 -10.60 0.21
N LEU A 146 -22.22 -11.57 -0.64
CA LEU A 146 -21.82 -11.36 -2.03
C LEU A 146 -22.98 -11.43 -3.04
N GLU A 147 -24.22 -11.66 -2.58
CA GLU A 147 -25.37 -11.73 -3.47
C GLU A 147 -25.57 -10.41 -4.23
N ASN A 148 -25.81 -10.52 -5.54
CA ASN A 148 -26.00 -9.38 -6.45
C ASN A 148 -24.78 -8.42 -6.52
N ILE A 149 -23.57 -8.91 -6.25
CA ILE A 149 -22.32 -8.17 -6.49
C ILE A 149 -21.68 -8.65 -7.78
N ASP A 150 -21.35 -7.71 -8.67
CA ASP A 150 -20.74 -8.01 -9.97
C ASP A 150 -19.21 -7.87 -9.92
N VAL A 151 -18.68 -7.06 -9.00
CA VAL A 151 -17.24 -6.86 -8.81
C VAL A 151 -16.93 -6.43 -7.38
N VAL A 152 -15.79 -6.87 -6.85
CA VAL A 152 -15.23 -6.38 -5.59
C VAL A 152 -14.02 -5.50 -5.88
N LEU A 153 -14.03 -4.28 -5.36
CA LEU A 153 -12.88 -3.37 -5.36
C LEU A 153 -12.17 -3.47 -4.01
N PHE A 154 -10.87 -3.73 -4.00
CA PHE A 154 -10.06 -3.76 -2.79
C PHE A 154 -9.08 -2.57 -2.79
N ASP A 155 -9.16 -1.71 -1.77
CA ASP A 155 -8.30 -0.54 -1.63
C ASP A 155 -7.94 -0.31 -0.17
N ILE A 156 -6.81 -0.83 0.32
CA ILE A 156 -6.34 -0.64 1.70
C ILE A 156 -4.82 -0.50 1.69
N GLN A 157 -4.30 0.46 2.46
CA GLN A 157 -2.87 0.61 2.69
C GLN A 157 -2.38 -0.43 3.71
N ASP A 158 -1.56 -1.38 3.27
CA ASP A 158 -0.82 -2.31 4.14
C ASP A 158 0.52 -1.69 4.57
N VAL A 159 1.15 -2.28 5.58
CA VAL A 159 2.50 -1.93 6.05
C VAL A 159 3.55 -2.99 5.68
N GLY A 160 3.17 -4.11 5.06
CA GLY A 160 4.12 -5.09 4.52
C GLY A 160 4.76 -6.00 5.55
N VAL A 161 4.04 -6.32 6.62
CA VAL A 161 4.47 -7.27 7.66
C VAL A 161 3.39 -8.33 7.87
N ARG A 162 3.80 -9.58 8.11
CA ARG A 162 2.88 -10.73 8.13
C ARG A 162 1.81 -10.68 9.23
N PHE A 163 2.11 -10.04 10.37
CA PHE A 163 1.19 -9.96 11.51
C PHE A 163 0.16 -8.82 11.38
N TYR A 164 0.21 -8.03 10.31
CA TYR A 164 -0.89 -7.15 9.92
C TYR A 164 -1.91 -7.95 9.11
N THR A 165 -3.18 -7.84 9.46
CA THR A 165 -4.23 -8.77 8.99
C THR A 165 -4.87 -8.38 7.65
N TYR A 166 -4.55 -7.21 7.07
CA TYR A 166 -5.17 -6.75 5.82
C TYR A 166 -4.88 -7.65 4.63
N LEU A 167 -3.67 -8.21 4.52
CA LEU A 167 -3.37 -9.18 3.47
C LEU A 167 -4.16 -10.49 3.67
N SER A 168 -4.38 -10.91 4.91
CA SER A 168 -5.27 -12.04 5.23
C SER A 168 -6.72 -11.72 4.87
N THR A 169 -7.21 -10.50 5.12
CA THR A 169 -8.52 -10.05 4.65
C THR A 169 -8.61 -10.14 3.12
N LEU A 170 -7.62 -9.66 2.39
CA LEU A 170 -7.58 -9.78 0.92
C LEU A 170 -7.64 -11.24 0.48
N HIS A 171 -6.85 -12.13 1.12
CA HIS A 171 -6.85 -13.56 0.82
C HIS A 171 -8.25 -14.18 0.94
N TYR A 172 -8.95 -13.95 2.04
CA TYR A 172 -10.29 -14.50 2.25
C TYR A 172 -11.34 -13.87 1.34
N VAL A 173 -11.24 -12.57 1.05
CA VAL A 173 -12.09 -11.92 0.04
C VAL A 173 -11.87 -12.54 -1.34
N MET A 174 -10.61 -12.78 -1.75
CA MET A 174 -10.30 -13.44 -3.01
C MET A 174 -10.85 -14.86 -3.07
N GLU A 175 -10.77 -15.60 -1.97
CA GLU A 175 -11.35 -16.95 -1.86
C GLU A 175 -12.86 -16.93 -2.06
N ALA A 176 -13.58 -16.05 -1.34
CA ALA A 176 -15.03 -15.91 -1.48
C ALA A 176 -15.45 -15.44 -2.89
N CYS A 177 -14.70 -14.52 -3.47
CA CYS A 177 -14.91 -14.05 -4.84
C CYS A 177 -14.71 -15.18 -5.86
N ALA A 178 -13.68 -16.00 -5.70
CA ALA A 178 -13.41 -17.14 -6.57
C ALA A 178 -14.54 -18.19 -6.52
N GLU A 179 -15.04 -18.50 -5.32
CA GLU A 179 -16.17 -19.42 -5.12
C GLU A 179 -17.46 -18.92 -5.80
N ASN A 180 -17.68 -17.61 -5.81
CA ASN A 180 -18.86 -16.96 -6.40
C ASN A 180 -18.64 -16.49 -7.85
N ARG A 181 -17.45 -16.70 -8.42
CA ARG A 181 -17.03 -16.22 -9.76
C ARG A 181 -17.16 -14.71 -9.94
N ILE A 182 -16.90 -13.96 -8.87
CA ILE A 182 -16.90 -12.49 -8.87
C ILE A 182 -15.46 -12.01 -9.13
N PRO A 183 -15.21 -11.15 -10.13
CA PRO A 183 -13.90 -10.55 -10.32
C PRO A 183 -13.54 -9.61 -9.17
N ILE A 184 -12.25 -9.55 -8.85
CA ILE A 184 -11.68 -8.59 -7.90
C ILE A 184 -10.74 -7.62 -8.61
N ILE A 185 -10.84 -6.34 -8.28
CA ILE A 185 -9.93 -5.28 -8.72
C ILE A 185 -9.16 -4.80 -7.49
N VAL A 186 -7.84 -4.99 -7.48
CA VAL A 186 -6.98 -4.49 -6.41
C VAL A 186 -6.40 -3.15 -6.84
N LEU A 187 -6.70 -2.11 -6.07
CA LEU A 187 -6.11 -0.79 -6.25
C LEU A 187 -4.80 -0.73 -5.48
N ASP A 188 -3.73 -1.08 -6.19
CA ASP A 188 -2.42 -1.30 -5.59
C ASP A 188 -1.87 -0.04 -4.90
N ARG A 189 -1.18 -0.26 -3.78
CA ARG A 189 -0.58 0.78 -2.94
C ARG A 189 0.86 0.43 -2.59
N PRO A 190 1.75 1.41 -2.40
CA PRO A 190 3.14 1.13 -2.07
C PRO A 190 3.26 0.32 -0.79
N ASN A 191 4.08 -0.73 -0.80
CA ASN A 191 4.51 -1.39 0.43
C ASN A 191 5.59 -0.52 1.10
N PRO A 192 5.34 0.09 2.28
CA PRO A 192 6.33 0.96 2.94
C PRO A 192 7.59 0.19 3.37
N ASN A 193 7.50 -1.13 3.55
CA ASN A 193 8.60 -2.02 3.85
C ASN A 193 9.08 -2.84 2.62
N GLY A 194 8.61 -2.52 1.41
CA GLY A 194 8.93 -3.29 0.19
C GLY A 194 10.39 -3.21 -0.28
N HIS A 195 11.24 -2.49 0.44
CA HIS A 195 12.66 -2.31 0.12
C HIS A 195 13.55 -3.44 0.66
N TYR A 196 13.01 -4.36 1.45
CA TYR A 196 13.74 -5.51 1.98
C TYR A 196 12.82 -6.72 2.18
N ILE A 197 13.43 -7.88 2.40
CA ILE A 197 12.75 -9.13 2.78
C ILE A 197 13.50 -9.66 3.99
N ASP A 198 12.79 -9.97 5.08
CA ASP A 198 13.38 -10.48 6.31
C ASP A 198 12.42 -11.39 7.08
N GLY A 199 12.97 -12.15 8.02
CA GLY A 199 12.26 -13.10 8.87
C GLY A 199 12.08 -14.48 8.25
N PRO A 200 11.81 -15.50 9.08
CA PRO A 200 11.54 -16.84 8.60
C PRO A 200 10.19 -16.92 7.88
N VAL A 201 10.13 -17.76 6.86
CA VAL A 201 8.86 -18.19 6.25
C VAL A 201 8.01 -18.85 7.33
N LEU A 202 6.70 -18.60 7.30
CA LEU A 202 5.78 -19.19 8.26
C LEU A 202 5.77 -20.71 8.12
N GLU A 203 6.13 -21.40 9.20
CA GLU A 203 6.00 -22.85 9.28
C GLU A 203 4.53 -23.24 9.45
N GLU A 204 4.12 -24.33 8.81
CA GLU A 204 2.73 -24.78 8.81
C GLU A 204 2.18 -25.08 10.21
N GLN A 205 3.07 -25.48 11.14
CA GLN A 205 2.73 -25.75 12.54
C GLN A 205 2.40 -24.49 13.34
N SER A 206 2.74 -23.30 12.81
CA SER A 206 2.53 -22.00 13.44
C SER A 206 1.42 -21.18 12.75
N LYS A 207 0.67 -21.79 11.83
CA LYS A 207 -0.49 -21.19 11.18
C LYS A 207 -1.72 -21.17 12.09
#